data_AF-A0A3P7N880-F1
#
_entry.id   AF-A0A3P7N880-F1
#
_cell.length_a   1.000
_cell.length_b   1.000
_cell.length_c   1.000
_cell.angle_alpha   90.00
_cell.angle_beta   90.00
_cell.angle_gamma   90.00
#
_symmetry.space_group_name_H-M   'P 1'
#
loop_
_entity.id
_entity.type
_entity.pdbx_description
1 polymer ?
#
loop_
_entity_poly.entity_id
_entity_poly.type
_entity_poly.pdbx_seq_one_letter_code
_entity_poly.pdbx_strand_id
1 'polypeptide(L)'
;MQNFFNDRILKHEQQLYANEGLNVPRIQYSDNEDCIDLFERKVEGLLDLLDEEARLPKPSPQHFTASAHQQLKNHFRLTTPRKSKLREHRDMRDDEGLLIRHFAGSVCYQTALFLEKNNDALHASLEMLMDCSNSAFVRNLFSANSNDRSLNNNRKKSLSNKLAFASVSNKFRNQLNELLKKLELTVWF
;
A
#
# COMPACT_ATOMS: atom_id res chain seq x y z
N MET A 1 -8.09 -6.90 -4.39
CA MET A 1 -9.44 -7.13 -4.96
C MET A 1 -9.42 -8.09 -6.16
N GLN A 2 -8.65 -7.83 -7.23
CA GLN A 2 -8.58 -8.80 -8.35
C GLN A 2 -8.12 -10.18 -7.91
N ASN A 3 -7.08 -10.26 -7.06
CA ASN A 3 -6.61 -11.54 -6.53
C ASN A 3 -7.71 -12.29 -5.74
N PHE A 4 -8.40 -11.57 -4.86
CA PHE A 4 -9.55 -12.10 -4.12
C PHE A 4 -10.67 -12.63 -5.04
N PHE A 5 -10.95 -11.94 -6.15
CA PHE A 5 -11.92 -12.41 -7.14
C PHE A 5 -11.46 -13.69 -7.84
N ASN A 6 -10.21 -13.73 -8.30
CA ASN A 6 -9.64 -14.90 -8.96
C ASN A 6 -9.63 -16.12 -8.02
N ASP A 7 -9.21 -15.91 -6.77
CA ASP A 7 -9.15 -16.97 -5.77
C ASP A 7 -10.52 -17.46 -5.34
N ARG A 8 -11.46 -16.55 -5.07
CA ARG A 8 -12.74 -16.94 -4.48
C ARG A 8 -13.76 -17.37 -5.52
N ILE A 9 -13.86 -16.69 -6.66
CA ILE A 9 -14.89 -17.00 -7.65
C ILE A 9 -14.41 -18.14 -8.55
N LEU A 10 -13.27 -17.97 -9.21
CA LEU A 10 -12.85 -18.92 -10.24
C LEU A 10 -12.36 -20.26 -9.65
N LYS A 11 -11.63 -20.27 -8.52
CA LYS A 11 -11.24 -21.55 -7.90
C LYS A 11 -12.44 -22.27 -7.29
N HIS A 12 -13.33 -21.56 -6.60
CA HIS A 12 -14.49 -22.18 -5.95
C HIS A 12 -15.47 -22.74 -6.98
N GLU A 13 -15.74 -22.00 -8.05
CA GLU A 13 -16.59 -22.43 -9.15
C GLU A 13 -16.01 -23.68 -9.85
N GLN A 14 -14.70 -23.74 -10.10
CA GLN A 14 -14.05 -24.95 -10.62
C GLN A 14 -14.13 -26.13 -9.65
N GLN A 15 -14.05 -25.87 -8.34
CA GLN A 15 -14.17 -26.91 -7.33
C GLN A 15 -15.61 -27.45 -7.24
N LEU A 16 -16.62 -26.59 -7.40
CA LEU A 16 -18.02 -26.99 -7.51
C LEU A 16 -18.25 -27.86 -8.75
N TYR A 17 -17.76 -27.43 -9.92
CA TYR A 17 -17.86 -28.24 -11.15
C TYR A 17 -17.20 -29.61 -11.00
N ALA A 18 -16.05 -29.69 -10.34
CA ALA A 18 -15.39 -30.97 -10.05
C ALA A 18 -16.20 -31.85 -9.09
N ASN A 19 -16.79 -31.26 -8.05
CA ASN A 19 -17.63 -31.99 -7.08
C ASN A 19 -18.93 -32.51 -7.70
N GLU A 20 -19.51 -31.77 -8.64
CA GLU A 20 -20.72 -32.17 -9.37
C GLU A 20 -20.43 -33.15 -10.53
N GLY A 21 -19.16 -33.46 -10.79
CA GLY A 21 -18.75 -34.37 -11.87
C GLY A 21 -18.92 -33.78 -13.27
N LEU A 22 -19.04 -32.45 -13.39
CA LEU A 22 -19.17 -31.76 -14.65
C LEU A 22 -17.81 -31.71 -15.35
N ASN A 23 -17.75 -32.16 -16.60
CA ASN A 23 -16.51 -32.21 -17.38
C ASN A 23 -16.19 -30.84 -18.03
N VAL A 24 -16.09 -29.80 -17.21
CA VAL A 24 -15.79 -28.43 -17.65
C VAL A 24 -14.28 -28.25 -17.76
N PRO A 25 -13.75 -27.71 -18.88
CA PRO A 25 -12.32 -27.45 -19.01
C PRO A 25 -11.83 -26.44 -17.97
N ARG A 26 -10.66 -26.70 -17.38
CA ARG A 26 -10.06 -25.83 -16.37
C ARG A 26 -9.75 -24.45 -16.97
N ILE A 27 -10.39 -23.41 -16.47
CA ILE A 27 -10.11 -22.03 -16.89
C ILE A 27 -8.78 -21.61 -16.25
N GLN A 28 -7.77 -21.33 -17.08
CA GLN A 28 -6.55 -20.66 -16.63
C GLN A 28 -6.86 -19.17 -16.44
N TYR A 29 -6.58 -18.65 -15.25
CA TYR A 29 -6.63 -17.22 -14.95
C TYR A 29 -5.22 -16.70 -14.73
N SER A 30 -5.01 -15.42 -15.00
CA SER A 30 -3.74 -14.75 -14.72
C SER A 30 -3.70 -14.31 -13.26
N ASP A 31 -2.73 -14.85 -12.52
CA ASP A 31 -2.44 -14.39 -11.17
C ASP A 31 -1.89 -12.95 -11.18
N ASN A 32 -2.14 -12.22 -10.11
CA ASN A 32 -1.61 -10.88 -9.89
C ASN A 32 -0.82 -10.77 -8.56
N GLU A 33 -0.50 -11.89 -7.93
CA GLU A 33 0.38 -11.98 -6.75
C GLU A 33 1.71 -11.28 -6.98
N ASP A 34 2.35 -11.49 -8.13
CA ASP A 34 3.58 -10.80 -8.52
C ASP A 34 3.43 -9.27 -8.64
N CYS A 35 2.23 -8.77 -8.97
CA CYS A 35 1.94 -7.34 -8.90
C CYS A 35 1.81 -6.86 -7.46
N ILE A 36 1.22 -7.67 -6.59
CA ILE A 36 1.07 -7.34 -5.17
C ILE A 36 2.44 -7.31 -4.51
N ASP A 37 3.28 -8.31 -4.78
CA ASP A 37 4.66 -8.39 -4.31
C ASP A 37 5.47 -7.18 -4.73
N LEU A 38 5.33 -6.69 -5.97
CA LEU A 38 6.00 -5.46 -6.40
C LEU A 38 5.74 -4.27 -5.47
N PHE A 39 4.53 -4.13 -4.93
CA PHE A 39 4.18 -3.02 -4.03
C PHE A 39 4.44 -3.34 -2.56
N GLU A 40 4.11 -4.55 -2.10
CA GLU A 40 4.01 -4.91 -0.68
C GLU A 40 5.09 -5.84 -0.16
N ARG A 41 6.00 -6.33 -1.02
CA ARG A 41 7.07 -7.22 -0.60
C ARG A 41 7.92 -6.53 0.47
N LYS A 42 8.16 -7.26 1.56
CA LYS A 42 8.89 -6.72 2.70
C LYS A 42 10.33 -6.39 2.30
N VAL A 43 10.83 -5.21 2.65
CA VAL A 43 12.19 -4.68 2.40
C VAL A 43 12.49 -4.33 0.93
N GLU A 44 11.87 -5.00 -0.04
CA GLU A 44 12.14 -4.76 -1.48
C GLU A 44 10.94 -4.19 -2.25
N GLY A 45 9.80 -3.99 -1.59
CA GLY A 45 8.57 -3.49 -2.20
C GLY A 45 8.60 -1.98 -2.40
N LEU A 46 7.83 -1.50 -3.38
CA LEU A 46 7.80 -0.07 -3.73
C LEU A 46 7.37 0.82 -2.55
N LEU A 47 6.42 0.37 -1.73
CA LEU A 47 5.93 1.13 -0.57
C LEU A 47 6.98 1.18 0.56
N ASP A 48 7.70 0.07 0.77
CA ASP A 48 8.77 0.01 1.76
C ASP A 48 9.93 0.94 1.37
N LEU A 49 10.31 0.96 0.08
CA LEU A 49 11.32 1.89 -0.45
C LEU A 49 10.89 3.35 -0.29
N LEU A 50 9.60 3.65 -0.44
CA LEU A 50 9.06 5.00 -0.24
C LEU A 50 9.18 5.42 1.23
N ASP A 51 8.92 4.50 2.15
CA ASP A 51 9.04 4.74 3.58
C ASP A 51 10.51 4.83 4.05
N GLU A 52 11.43 4.13 3.39
CA GLU A 52 12.87 4.25 3.62
C GLU A 52 13.40 5.59 3.12
N GLU A 53 13.02 6.02 1.92
CA GLU A 53 13.41 7.32 1.38
C GLU A 53 12.92 8.47 2.27
N ALA A 54 11.68 8.40 2.76
CA ALA A 54 11.09 9.40 3.63
C ALA A 54 11.84 9.55 4.98
N ARG A 55 12.60 8.52 5.39
CA ARG A 55 13.42 8.52 6.61
C ARG A 55 14.83 9.06 6.40
N LEU A 56 15.26 9.31 5.16
CA LEU A 56 16.58 9.87 4.89
C LEU A 56 16.70 11.31 5.40
N PRO A 57 17.91 11.77 5.78
CA PRO A 57 18.13 13.16 6.20
C PRO A 57 17.75 14.19 5.12
N LYS A 58 17.80 13.78 3.85
CA LYS A 58 17.43 14.57 2.67
C LYS A 58 16.60 13.69 1.73
N PRO A 59 15.28 13.59 1.94
CA PRO A 59 14.42 12.79 1.09
C PRO A 59 14.35 13.41 -0.32
N SER A 60 14.45 12.58 -1.37
CA SER A 60 14.39 13.04 -2.75
C SER A 60 13.52 12.12 -3.62
N PRO A 61 12.49 12.65 -4.32
CA PRO A 61 11.64 11.82 -5.18
C PRO A 61 12.42 11.24 -6.37
N GLN A 62 13.46 11.94 -6.85
CA GLN A 62 14.35 11.42 -7.89
C GLN A 62 15.18 10.25 -7.38
N HIS A 63 15.70 10.35 -6.15
CA HIS A 63 16.48 9.28 -5.53
C HIS A 63 15.61 8.04 -5.27
N PHE A 64 14.38 8.23 -4.78
CA PHE A 64 13.38 7.15 -4.67
C PHE A 64 13.17 6.43 -6.02
N THR A 65 12.94 7.19 -7.09
CA THR A 65 12.65 6.63 -8.41
C THR A 65 13.84 5.84 -8.96
N ALA A 66 15.05 6.38 -8.82
CA ALA A 66 16.28 5.69 -9.21
C ALA A 66 16.50 4.42 -8.38
N SER A 67 16.29 4.47 -7.06
CA SER A 67 16.41 3.33 -6.15
C SER A 67 15.39 2.24 -6.49
N ALA A 68 14.14 2.60 -6.78
CA ALA A 68 13.10 1.68 -7.22
C ALA A 68 13.50 0.97 -8.52
N HIS A 69 13.95 1.69 -9.55
CA HIS A 69 14.44 1.08 -10.78
C HIS A 69 15.69 0.21 -10.57
N GLN A 70 16.57 0.56 -9.62
CA GLN A 70 17.78 -0.20 -9.33
C GLN A 70 17.48 -1.52 -8.60
N GLN A 71 16.66 -1.47 -7.55
CA GLN A 71 16.33 -2.65 -6.73
C GLN A 71 15.37 -3.60 -7.45
N LEU A 72 14.39 -3.06 -8.18
CA LEU A 72 13.35 -3.83 -8.87
C LEU A 72 13.64 -4.03 -10.36
N LYS A 73 14.88 -3.82 -10.81
CA LYS A 73 15.28 -3.92 -12.24
C LYS A 73 14.92 -5.24 -12.92
N ASN A 74 14.87 -6.33 -12.14
CA ASN A 74 14.60 -7.68 -12.64
C ASN A 74 13.09 -7.98 -12.69
N HIS A 75 12.25 -7.12 -12.12
CA HIS A 75 10.82 -7.36 -12.02
C HIS A 75 10.14 -7.00 -13.34
N PHE A 76 9.59 -7.99 -14.05
CA PHE A 76 9.04 -7.78 -15.40
C PHE A 76 7.85 -6.80 -15.46
N ARG A 77 7.17 -6.57 -14.33
CA ARG A 77 6.07 -5.58 -14.24
C ARG A 77 6.54 -4.14 -14.10
N LEU A 78 7.81 -3.89 -13.72
CA LEU A 78 8.34 -2.53 -13.58
C LEU A 78 9.24 -2.21 -14.77
N THR A 79 9.00 -1.05 -15.39
CA THR A 79 9.78 -0.56 -16.52
C THR A 79 9.94 0.96 -16.45
N THR A 80 10.86 1.50 -17.23
CA THR A 80 11.02 2.95 -17.35
C THR A 80 9.93 3.56 -18.24
N PRO A 81 9.51 4.80 -17.96
CA PRO A 81 8.51 5.53 -18.76
C PRO A 81 8.83 5.58 -20.26
N ARG A 82 10.12 5.67 -20.62
CA ARG A 82 10.61 5.65 -22.00
C ARG A 82 10.22 4.40 -22.81
N LYS A 83 9.96 3.27 -22.14
CA LYS A 83 9.50 2.03 -22.79
C LYS A 83 7.98 2.02 -23.06
N SER A 84 7.25 3.05 -22.66
CA SER A 84 5.81 3.11 -22.86
C SER A 84 5.41 3.18 -24.33
N LYS A 85 4.20 2.73 -24.64
CA LYS A 85 3.61 2.83 -25.99
C LYS A 85 3.14 4.25 -26.31
N LEU A 86 2.74 5.03 -25.31
CA LEU A 86 2.28 6.41 -25.47
C LEU A 86 3.47 7.37 -25.54
N ARG A 87 3.39 8.36 -26.43
CA ARG A 87 4.44 9.38 -26.60
C ARG A 87 4.60 10.26 -25.37
N GLU A 88 3.50 10.69 -24.76
CA GLU A 88 3.50 11.57 -23.58
C GLU A 88 4.30 10.97 -22.41
N HIS A 89 4.24 9.66 -22.23
CA HIS A 89 5.02 8.97 -21.18
C HIS A 89 6.52 8.93 -21.48
N ARG A 90 6.94 9.06 -22.75
CA ARG A 90 8.35 8.99 -23.15
C ARG A 90 9.09 10.31 -22.94
N ASP A 91 8.35 11.41 -22.83
CA ASP A 91 8.90 12.74 -22.56
C ASP A 91 9.32 12.89 -21.09
N MET A 92 8.77 12.04 -20.20
CA MET A 92 9.16 11.99 -18.79
C MET A 92 10.54 11.37 -18.60
N ARG A 93 11.35 11.95 -17.70
CA ARG A 93 12.67 11.42 -17.39
C ARG A 93 12.57 10.09 -16.62
N ASP A 94 13.62 9.28 -16.71
CA ASP A 94 13.64 7.96 -16.04
C ASP A 94 13.62 8.06 -14.51
N ASP A 95 14.07 9.18 -13.93
CA ASP A 95 14.06 9.49 -12.51
C ASP A 95 12.80 10.24 -12.04
N GLU A 96 11.84 10.46 -12.93
CA GLU A 96 10.59 11.19 -12.63
C GLU A 96 9.34 10.29 -12.63
N GLY A 97 9.48 9.03 -13.03
CA GLY A 97 8.38 8.09 -12.88
C GLY A 97 8.65 6.62 -13.16
N LEU A 98 7.57 5.87 -12.98
CA LEU A 98 7.55 4.41 -12.96
C LEU A 98 6.47 3.93 -13.94
N LEU A 99 6.77 2.94 -14.79
CA LEU A 99 5.78 2.29 -15.65
C LEU A 99 5.50 0.89 -15.12
N ILE A 100 4.31 0.70 -14.54
CA ILE A 100 3.91 -0.54 -13.85
C ILE A 100 2.82 -1.26 -14.63
N ARG A 101 2.98 -2.57 -14.83
CA ARG A 101 1.99 -3.44 -15.49
C ARG A 101 0.98 -4.00 -14.49
N HIS A 102 -0.20 -3.41 -14.44
CA HIS A 102 -1.36 -3.93 -13.70
C HIS A 102 -2.13 -4.96 -14.53
N PHE A 103 -3.11 -5.61 -13.89
CA PHE A 103 -4.02 -6.55 -14.55
C PHE A 103 -4.75 -5.91 -15.76
N ALA A 104 -5.21 -4.66 -15.65
CA ALA A 104 -5.91 -3.96 -16.73
C ALA A 104 -4.99 -3.32 -17.79
N GLY A 105 -3.67 -3.32 -17.58
CA GLY A 105 -2.72 -2.67 -18.50
C GLY A 105 -1.55 -1.98 -17.81
N SER A 106 -0.71 -1.32 -18.60
CA SER A 106 0.45 -0.58 -18.10
C SER A 106 0.08 0.86 -17.74
N VAL A 107 0.40 1.28 -16.52
CA VAL A 107 0.09 2.61 -15.98
C VAL A 107 1.40 3.32 -15.67
N CYS A 108 1.50 4.58 -16.10
CA CYS A 108 2.65 5.43 -15.82
C CYS A 108 2.37 6.30 -14.60
N TYR A 109 3.24 6.25 -13.60
CA TYR A 109 3.16 7.00 -12.36
C TYR A 109 4.26 8.05 -12.32
N GLN A 110 3.89 9.28 -11.98
CA GLN A 110 4.82 10.36 -11.72
C GLN A 110 5.15 10.41 -10.22
N THR A 111 6.43 10.38 -9.87
CA THR A 111 6.89 10.21 -8.48
C THR A 111 7.15 11.53 -7.74
N ALA A 112 7.07 12.66 -8.43
CA ALA A 112 7.42 13.99 -7.90
C ALA A 112 6.79 14.32 -6.53
N LEU A 113 5.52 13.94 -6.31
CA LEU A 113 4.77 14.23 -5.08
C LEU A 113 4.53 12.99 -4.20
N PHE A 114 5.18 11.86 -4.49
CA PHE A 114 4.92 10.61 -3.76
C PHE A 114 5.35 10.72 -2.30
N LEU A 115 6.55 11.27 -2.04
CA LEU A 115 7.09 11.42 -0.69
C LEU A 115 6.24 12.36 0.15
N GLU A 116 5.87 13.52 -0.41
CA GLU A 116 5.03 14.50 0.28
C GLU A 116 3.67 13.90 0.65
N LYS A 117 3.02 13.22 -0.29
CA LYS A 117 1.70 12.59 -0.07
C LYS A 117 1.75 11.41 0.89
N ASN A 118 2.88 10.71 0.99
CA ASN A 118 3.04 9.58 1.90
C ASN A 118 3.32 10.01 3.36
N ASN A 119 3.67 11.28 3.55
CA ASN A 119 4.04 11.85 4.84
C ASN A 119 2.81 12.34 5.62
N ASP A 120 2.16 11.47 6.41
CA ASP A 120 0.96 11.80 7.21
C ASP A 120 1.29 12.21 8.65
N ALA A 121 2.16 13.20 8.76
CA ALA A 121 2.84 13.57 9.99
C ALA A 121 1.96 14.42 10.90
N LEU A 122 1.09 13.81 11.70
CA LEU A 122 0.51 14.57 12.80
C LEU A 122 1.51 14.68 13.95
N HIS A 123 2.05 15.88 14.16
CA HIS A 123 2.96 16.13 15.28
C HIS A 123 2.24 15.93 16.61
N ALA A 124 2.87 15.24 17.56
CA ALA A 124 2.26 14.89 18.86
C ALA A 124 1.76 16.14 19.63
N SER A 125 2.40 17.29 19.48
CA SER A 125 1.93 18.53 20.10
C SER A 125 0.58 19.00 19.56
N LEU A 126 0.29 18.76 18.28
CA LEU A 126 -1.00 19.10 17.68
C LEU A 126 -2.09 18.15 18.18
N GLU A 127 -1.77 16.86 18.34
CA GLU A 127 -2.67 15.88 18.97
C GLU A 127 -3.03 16.31 20.41
N MET A 128 -2.03 16.66 21.22
CA MET A 128 -2.27 17.15 22.59
C MET A 128 -3.09 18.45 22.63
N LEU A 129 -2.87 19.37 21.67
CA LEU A 129 -3.61 20.62 21.60
C LEU A 129 -5.11 20.36 21.32
N MET A 130 -5.42 19.39 20.46
CA MET A 130 -6.80 19.00 20.16
C MET A 130 -7.48 18.37 21.38
N ASP A 131 -6.75 17.56 22.17
CA ASP A 131 -7.22 17.00 23.44
C ASP A 131 -7.51 18.08 24.49
N CYS A 132 -6.72 19.16 24.51
CA CYS A 132 -6.91 20.31 25.39
C CYS A 132 -7.90 21.36 24.87
N SER A 133 -8.58 21.11 23.74
CA SER A 133 -9.51 22.07 23.14
C SER A 133 -10.64 22.43 24.12
N ASN A 134 -11.04 23.70 24.12
CA ASN A 134 -12.12 24.18 24.99
C ASN A 134 -13.50 23.64 24.55
N SER A 135 -13.64 23.22 23.29
CA SER A 135 -14.86 22.63 22.75
C SER A 135 -14.94 21.13 23.04
N ALA A 136 -15.99 20.71 23.75
CA ALA A 136 -16.25 19.29 24.03
C ALA A 136 -16.43 18.46 22.75
N PHE A 137 -17.03 19.05 21.71
CA PHE A 137 -17.21 18.39 20.41
C PHE A 137 -15.85 18.05 19.76
N VAL A 138 -14.92 19.01 19.75
CA VAL A 138 -13.58 18.79 19.18
C VAL A 138 -12.84 17.71 19.95
N ARG A 139 -12.85 17.77 21.29
CA ARG A 139 -12.20 16.72 22.12
C ARG A 139 -12.75 15.33 21.81
N ASN A 140 -14.07 15.19 21.65
CA ASN A 140 -14.70 13.89 21.38
C ASN A 140 -14.31 13.31 20.00
N LEU A 141 -14.14 14.16 18.98
CA LEU A 141 -13.69 13.72 17.65
C LEU A 141 -12.29 13.11 17.67
N PHE A 142 -11.37 13.70 18.43
CA PHE A 142 -9.98 13.23 18.53
C PHE A 142 -9.78 12.13 19.59
N SER A 143 -10.69 12.03 20.57
CA SER A 143 -10.67 10.96 21.58
C SER A 143 -10.93 9.56 21.01
N ALA A 144 -11.67 9.43 19.90
CA ALA A 144 -12.03 8.13 19.31
C ALA A 144 -10.83 7.33 18.76
N ASN A 145 -9.73 8.00 18.41
CA ASN A 145 -8.47 7.34 18.04
C ASN A 145 -7.72 6.74 19.25
N SER A 146 -8.25 6.93 20.46
CA SER A 146 -7.69 6.43 21.72
C SER A 146 -8.20 5.06 22.15
N ASN A 147 -9.02 4.36 21.37
CA ASN A 147 -9.56 3.06 21.77
C ASN A 147 -8.49 1.94 21.86
N ASP A 148 -7.24 2.22 21.46
CA ASP A 148 -6.05 1.40 21.77
C ASP A 148 -5.39 1.77 23.13
N ARG A 149 -6.09 2.49 24.02
CA ARG A 149 -5.60 2.84 25.36
C ARG A 149 -5.93 1.81 26.45
N SER A 150 -6.33 0.59 26.09
CA SER A 150 -6.63 -0.45 27.10
C SER A 150 -5.40 -1.06 27.78
N LEU A 151 -4.16 -0.73 27.39
CA LEU A 151 -2.98 -1.13 28.14
C LEU A 151 -1.96 0.01 28.25
N ASN A 152 -1.93 0.72 29.39
CA ASN A 152 -0.73 0.82 30.24
C ASN A 152 -0.72 2.04 31.16
N ASN A 153 -0.70 1.74 32.46
CA ASN A 153 -0.38 2.62 33.58
C ASN A 153 1.11 3.04 33.65
N ASN A 154 1.85 3.05 32.54
CA ASN A 154 3.31 3.29 32.51
C ASN A 154 3.69 4.46 31.61
N ARG A 155 3.22 5.67 31.97
CA ARG A 155 3.45 6.95 31.28
C ARG A 155 4.88 7.54 31.39
N LYS A 156 5.93 6.73 31.52
CA LYS A 156 7.31 7.27 31.59
C LYS A 156 8.35 6.60 30.69
N LYS A 157 7.99 5.58 29.89
CA LYS A 157 8.94 4.87 29.01
C LYS A 157 8.64 4.92 27.50
N SER A 158 7.57 5.61 27.09
CA SER A 158 7.04 5.57 25.71
C SER A 158 7.32 6.84 24.89
N LEU A 159 8.20 7.75 25.32
CA LEU A 159 8.61 8.86 24.44
C LEU A 159 9.62 8.42 23.36
N SER A 160 10.36 7.33 23.58
CA SER A 160 11.44 6.87 22.68
C SER A 160 10.94 5.97 21.54
N ASN A 161 9.85 5.22 21.73
CA ASN A 161 9.42 4.21 20.74
C ASN A 161 8.15 4.60 19.97
N LYS A 162 7.59 5.79 20.23
CA LYS A 162 6.47 6.38 19.46
C LYS A 162 6.92 7.25 18.28
N LEU A 163 8.22 7.24 17.95
CA LEU A 163 8.79 7.90 16.76
C LEU A 163 8.68 7.04 15.48
N ALA A 164 8.02 5.89 15.54
CA ALA A 164 7.67 5.15 14.34
C ALA A 164 6.54 5.88 13.62
N PHE A 165 6.94 6.84 12.81
CA PHE A 165 6.11 7.55 11.86
C PHE A 165 5.33 6.55 11.00
N ALA A 166 4.02 6.44 11.22
CA ALA A 166 3.18 5.58 10.39
C ALA A 166 2.90 6.32 9.07
N SER A 167 3.55 5.88 7.99
CA SER A 167 3.30 6.37 6.64
C SER A 167 1.84 6.13 6.22
N VAL A 168 1.34 6.94 5.27
CA VAL A 168 0.03 6.69 4.65
C VAL A 168 -0.02 5.28 4.07
N SER A 169 1.07 4.87 3.41
CA SER A 169 1.19 3.56 2.77
C SER A 169 0.98 2.42 3.77
N ASN A 170 1.61 2.48 4.95
CA ASN A 170 1.46 1.45 5.97
C ASN A 170 0.04 1.44 6.58
N LYS A 171 -0.55 2.61 6.83
CA LYS A 171 -1.95 2.71 7.31
C LYS A 171 -2.92 2.08 6.31
N PHE A 172 -2.78 2.45 5.02
CA PHE A 172 -3.60 1.94 3.94
C PHE A 172 -3.47 0.42 3.81
N ARG A 173 -2.24 -0.10 3.82
CA ARG A 173 -1.96 -1.54 3.79
C ARG A 173 -2.65 -2.28 4.94
N ASN A 174 -2.57 -1.75 6.16
CA ASN A 174 -3.19 -2.39 7.33
C ASN A 174 -4.72 -2.41 7.23
N GLN A 175 -5.34 -1.29 6.84
CA GLN A 175 -6.78 -1.20 6.64
C GLN A 175 -7.27 -2.12 5.52
N LEU A 176 -6.54 -2.19 4.41
CA LEU A 176 -6.84 -3.08 3.29
C LEU A 176 -6.76 -4.55 3.72
N ASN A 177 -5.73 -4.93 4.47
CA ASN A 177 -5.59 -6.30 4.98
C ASN A 177 -6.69 -6.66 5.97
N GLU A 178 -7.13 -5.73 6.83
CA GLU A 178 -8.27 -5.95 7.71
C GLU A 178 -9.56 -6.18 6.91
N LEU A 179 -9.78 -5.38 5.86
CA LEU A 179 -10.92 -5.55 4.97
C LEU A 179 -10.87 -6.90 4.24
N LEU A 180 -9.72 -7.29 3.69
CA LEU A 180 -9.56 -8.56 2.99
C LEU A 180 -9.86 -9.75 3.91
N LYS A 181 -9.35 -9.74 5.16
CA LYS A 181 -9.69 -10.76 6.16
C LYS A 181 -11.19 -10.83 6.46
N LYS A 182 -11.87 -9.68 6.56
CA LYS A 182 -13.33 -9.66 6.76
C LYS A 182 -14.07 -10.23 5.56
N LEU A 183 -13.63 -9.92 4.34
CA LEU A 183 -14.19 -10.49 3.11
C LEU A 183 -13.96 -12.00 3.02
N GLU A 184 -12.81 -12.49 3.51
CA GLU A 184 -12.55 -13.93 3.59
C GLU A 184 -13.54 -14.65 4.54
N LEU A 185 -13.95 -13.99 5.62
CA LEU A 185 -14.87 -14.55 6.62
C LEU A 185 -16.35 -14.43 6.26
N THR A 186 -16.76 -13.41 5.49
CA THR A 186 -18.18 -13.02 5.39
C THR A 186 -18.90 -13.58 4.16
N VAL A 187 -18.19 -14.10 3.15
CA VAL A 187 -18.85 -14.55 1.91
C VAL A 187 -19.25 -16.03 2.03
N TRP A 188 -20.43 -16.26 2.60
CA TRP A 188 -21.31 -17.39 2.25
C TRP A 188 -22.08 -16.98 1.01
N PHE A 189 -21.82 -17.62 -0.13
CA PHE A 189 -22.82 -17.80 -1.17
C PHE A 189 -23.38 -19.21 -1.01
#